data_AF-A0A1F6LM07-F1
#
_entry.id   AF-A0A1F6LM07-F1
#
_cell.length_a   1.000
_cell.length_b   1.000
_cell.length_c   1.000
_cell.angle_alpha   90.00
_cell.angle_beta   90.00
_cell.angle_gamma   90.00
#
_symmetry.space_group_name_H-M   'P 1'
#
loop_
_entity.id
_entity.type
_entity.pdbx_description
1 polymer ?
#
loop_
_entity_poly.entity_id
_entity_poly.type
_entity_poly.pdbx_seq_one_letter_code
_entity_poly.pdbx_strand_id
1 'polypeptide(L)'
;MKSILAAHEIGNHTEMHRVLSGLAKPAIETELLSLQAYLRSTYGVRPRFFRPPEGKINGDVIDTIRSAGMDLILWDVDSIDWTRPGFLKIARTVAEETKPGSIILMHTLNPQTVETLPVLIEYLQAAGFRLVPVSELLNRPAYLDTSPPPP
;
A
#
# COMPACT_ATOMS: atom_id res chain seq x y z
N MET A 1 -1.62 -0.10 -16.04
CA MET A 1 -0.52 0.50 -15.23
C MET A 1 -0.24 1.96 -15.59
N LYS A 2 0.05 2.33 -16.86
CA LYS A 2 0.29 3.75 -17.22
C LYS A 2 -0.86 4.70 -16.79
N SER A 3 -2.12 4.29 -16.94
CA SER A 3 -3.29 5.04 -16.45
C SER A 3 -3.38 5.15 -14.93
N ILE A 4 -2.91 4.14 -14.19
CA ILE A 4 -2.87 4.14 -12.72
C ILE A 4 -1.82 5.14 -12.26
N LEU A 5 -0.61 5.08 -12.82
CA LEU A 5 0.51 5.97 -12.47
C LEU A 5 0.22 7.46 -12.76
N ALA A 6 -0.73 7.76 -13.64
CA ALA A 6 -1.15 9.13 -13.95
C ALA A 6 -2.06 9.75 -12.88
N ALA A 7 -2.73 8.92 -12.05
CA ALA A 7 -3.73 9.36 -11.08
C ALA A 7 -3.43 8.91 -9.64
N HIS A 8 -2.61 7.87 -9.48
CA HIS A 8 -2.33 7.21 -8.21
C HIS A 8 -0.84 6.88 -8.09
N GLU A 9 -0.32 6.94 -6.88
CA GLU A 9 0.97 6.33 -6.59
C GLU A 9 0.85 4.81 -6.43
N ILE A 10 1.96 4.11 -6.63
CA ILE A 10 2.05 2.66 -6.40
C ILE A 10 3.12 2.35 -5.34
N GLY A 11 2.84 1.32 -4.54
CA GLY A 11 3.78 0.72 -3.58
C GLY A 11 4.22 -0.67 -4.02
N ASN A 12 5.23 -1.21 -3.36
CA ASN A 12 5.67 -2.60 -3.52
C ASN A 12 5.01 -3.48 -2.44
N HIS A 13 4.41 -4.60 -2.84
CA HIS A 13 3.75 -5.56 -1.96
C HIS A 13 4.22 -7.01 -2.21
N THR A 14 5.51 -7.18 -2.52
CA THR A 14 6.13 -8.44 -2.96
C THR A 14 5.62 -8.94 -4.32
N GLU A 15 6.34 -9.89 -4.90
CA GLU A 15 5.95 -10.53 -6.16
C GLU A 15 4.92 -11.63 -5.95
N MET A 16 5.11 -12.48 -4.93
CA MET A 16 4.32 -13.71 -4.75
C MET A 16 3.46 -13.73 -3.48
N HIS A 17 3.37 -12.60 -2.77
CA HIS A 17 2.59 -12.45 -1.53
C HIS A 17 3.00 -13.46 -0.44
N ARG A 18 4.30 -13.77 -0.33
CA ARG A 18 4.82 -14.65 0.72
C ARG A 18 5.00 -13.89 2.04
N VAL A 19 4.71 -14.56 3.15
CA VAL A 19 5.00 -14.03 4.50
C VAL A 19 6.51 -13.96 4.71
N LEU A 20 7.08 -12.76 4.51
CA LEU A 20 8.53 -12.58 4.46
C LEU A 20 9.24 -12.95 5.76
N SER A 21 8.60 -12.74 6.91
CA SER A 21 9.16 -13.07 8.23
C SER A 21 9.43 -14.58 8.44
N GLY A 22 8.87 -15.45 7.59
CA GLY A 22 9.13 -16.89 7.58
C GLY A 22 10.18 -17.34 6.55
N LEU A 23 10.83 -16.40 5.85
CA LEU A 23 11.79 -16.70 4.79
C LEU A 23 13.23 -16.42 5.24
N ALA A 24 14.19 -17.09 4.61
CA ALA A 24 15.60 -16.73 4.73
C ALA A 24 15.89 -15.41 3.99
N LYS A 25 16.86 -14.64 4.47
CA LYS A 25 17.21 -13.31 3.94
C LYS A 25 17.36 -13.22 2.40
N PRO A 26 18.03 -14.15 1.69
CA PRO A 26 18.11 -14.10 0.23
C PRO A 26 16.75 -14.19 -0.48
N ALA A 27 15.80 -14.93 0.11
CA ALA A 27 14.45 -15.04 -0.43
C ALA A 27 13.61 -13.77 -0.14
N ILE A 28 13.83 -13.12 1.02
CA ILE A 28 13.25 -11.80 1.32
C ILE A 28 13.72 -10.78 0.29
N GLU A 29 15.03 -10.74 0.02
CA GLU A 29 15.62 -9.85 -0.98
C GLU A 29 15.05 -10.10 -2.37
N THR A 30 14.86 -11.37 -2.75
CA THR A 30 14.28 -11.73 -4.06
C THR A 30 12.85 -11.20 -4.19
N GLU A 31 11.95 -11.51 -3.25
CA GLU A 31 10.54 -11.06 -3.27
C GLU A 31 10.39 -9.54 -3.38
N LEU A 32 11.35 -8.80 -2.82
CA LEU A 32 11.32 -7.36 -2.73
C LEU A 32 11.99 -6.68 -3.94
N LEU A 33 13.18 -7.15 -4.33
CA LEU A 33 14.00 -6.52 -5.38
C LEU A 33 13.60 -6.95 -6.80
N SER A 34 13.05 -8.15 -6.99
CA SER A 34 12.56 -8.60 -8.31
C SER A 34 11.47 -7.66 -8.83
N LEU A 35 10.49 -7.35 -7.98
CA LEU A 35 9.40 -6.45 -8.34
C LEU A 35 9.90 -5.01 -8.55
N GLN A 36 10.84 -4.54 -7.72
CA GLN A 36 11.47 -3.22 -7.95
C GLN A 36 12.15 -3.14 -9.32
N ALA A 37 12.91 -4.18 -9.70
CA ALA A 37 13.58 -4.23 -10.99
C ALA A 37 12.59 -4.27 -12.15
N TYR A 38 11.52 -5.06 -12.03
CA TYR A 38 10.45 -5.15 -13.02
C TYR A 38 9.71 -3.82 -13.22
N LEU A 39 9.32 -3.15 -12.13
CA LEU A 39 8.63 -1.87 -12.19
C LEU A 39 9.51 -0.78 -12.81
N ARG A 40 10.81 -0.79 -12.49
CA ARG A 40 11.77 0.14 -13.09
C ARG A 40 11.94 -0.10 -14.58
N SER A 41 12.13 -1.35 -15.00
CA SER A 41 12.38 -1.67 -16.41
C SER A 41 11.14 -1.48 -17.30
N THR A 42 9.95 -1.75 -16.75
CA THR A 42 8.70 -1.73 -17.52
C THR A 42 8.02 -0.36 -17.49
N TYR A 43 8.10 0.35 -16.37
CA TYR A 43 7.35 1.58 -16.12
C TYR A 43 8.20 2.77 -15.70
N GLY A 44 9.52 2.60 -15.57
CA GLY A 44 10.43 3.68 -15.20
C GLY A 44 10.32 4.15 -13.76
N VAL A 45 9.63 3.41 -12.89
CA VAL A 45 9.38 3.79 -11.50
C VAL A 45 10.00 2.81 -10.52
N ARG A 46 10.46 3.33 -9.38
CA ARG A 46 10.89 2.55 -8.22
C ARG A 46 10.11 3.01 -7.00
N PRO A 47 9.00 2.35 -6.62
CA PRO A 47 8.28 2.65 -5.40
C PRO A 47 9.18 2.85 -4.19
N ARG A 48 8.95 3.93 -3.43
CA ARG A 48 9.57 4.16 -2.12
C ARG A 48 8.89 3.31 -1.05
N PHE A 49 7.58 3.17 -1.12
CA PHE A 49 6.79 2.54 -0.08
C PHE A 49 6.68 1.04 -0.30
N PHE A 50 6.94 0.29 0.77
CA PHE A 50 6.81 -1.16 0.81
C PHE A 50 5.84 -1.57 1.92
N ARG A 51 4.88 -2.44 1.61
CA ARG A 51 4.01 -3.08 2.59
C ARG A 51 4.28 -4.59 2.60
N PRO A 52 4.60 -5.21 3.74
CA PRO A 52 4.77 -6.66 3.83
C PRO A 52 3.40 -7.36 3.78
N PRO A 53 3.29 -8.51 3.08
CA PRO A 53 2.13 -9.39 3.18
C PRO A 53 1.74 -9.67 4.62
N GLU A 54 0.44 -9.58 4.90
CA GLU A 54 -0.16 -9.79 6.23
C GLU A 54 0.39 -8.90 7.37
N GLY A 55 1.14 -7.84 7.05
CA GLY A 55 1.77 -6.98 8.06
C GLY A 55 2.87 -7.65 8.87
N LYS A 56 3.32 -8.86 8.47
CA LYS A 56 4.27 -9.66 9.24
C LYS A 56 5.71 -9.21 8.96
N ILE A 57 6.41 -8.81 10.01
CA ILE A 57 7.79 -8.31 9.95
C ILE A 57 8.68 -8.97 11.02
N ASN A 58 9.97 -9.02 10.76
CA ASN A 58 11.03 -9.32 11.72
C ASN A 58 12.25 -8.42 11.43
N GLY A 59 13.36 -8.60 12.16
CA GLY A 59 14.58 -7.83 11.96
C GLY A 59 15.11 -7.89 10.53
N ASP A 60 15.23 -9.10 9.96
CA ASP A 60 15.72 -9.30 8.59
C ASP A 60 14.85 -8.57 7.55
N VAL A 61 13.52 -8.66 7.67
CA VAL A 61 12.59 -7.95 6.77
C VAL A 61 12.79 -6.45 6.84
N ILE A 62 12.86 -5.89 8.06
CA ILE A 62 13.04 -4.44 8.27
C ILE A 62 14.39 -3.99 7.70
N ASP A 63 15.46 -4.74 7.96
CA ASP A 63 16.80 -4.42 7.50
C ASP A 63 16.91 -4.50 5.97
N THR A 64 16.27 -5.47 5.34
CA THR A 64 16.24 -5.57 3.87
C THR A 64 15.47 -4.40 3.25
N ILE A 65 14.30 -4.03 3.79
CA ILE A 65 13.52 -2.87 3.31
C ILE A 65 14.36 -1.58 3.42
N ARG A 66 14.99 -1.35 4.57
CA ARG A 66 15.84 -0.17 4.81
C ARG A 66 17.07 -0.15 3.91
N SER A 67 17.73 -1.29 3.73
CA SER A 67 18.91 -1.41 2.86
C SER A 67 18.58 -1.14 1.40
N ALA A 68 17.34 -1.43 0.97
CA ALA A 68 16.83 -1.07 -0.35
C ALA A 68 16.42 0.41 -0.48
N GLY A 69 16.53 1.21 0.58
CA GLY A 69 16.17 2.62 0.63
C GLY A 69 14.66 2.89 0.69
N MET A 70 13.85 1.87 0.98
CA MET A 70 12.40 1.96 1.02
C MET A 70 11.86 2.21 2.43
N ASP A 71 10.64 2.73 2.48
CA ASP A 71 9.90 3.00 3.72
C ASP A 71 8.85 1.91 3.94
N LEU A 72 8.85 1.31 5.13
CA LEU A 72 7.85 0.32 5.57
C LEU A 72 6.52 1.01 5.90
N ILE A 73 5.44 0.63 5.22
CA ILE A 73 4.10 1.17 5.43
C ILE A 73 3.16 0.07 5.93
N LEU A 74 2.59 0.28 7.12
CA LEU A 74 1.50 -0.53 7.67
C LEU A 74 0.18 0.25 7.57
N TRP A 75 -0.75 -0.01 8.49
CA TRP A 75 -2.05 0.64 8.62
C TRP A 75 -2.42 0.69 10.10
N ASP A 76 -3.29 1.63 10.46
CA ASP A 76 -3.92 1.69 11.79
C ASP A 76 -5.42 1.40 11.74
N VAL A 77 -6.03 1.42 10.55
CA VAL A 77 -7.43 1.06 10.32
C VAL A 77 -7.49 -0.13 9.37
N ASP A 78 -8.03 -1.26 9.83
CA ASP A 78 -8.26 -2.43 8.99
C ASP A 78 -9.75 -2.50 8.61
N SER A 79 -10.06 -2.37 7.32
CA SER A 79 -11.44 -2.43 6.85
C SER A 79 -12.09 -3.81 6.98
N ILE A 80 -11.29 -4.84 7.33
CA ILE A 80 -11.66 -6.26 7.44
C ILE A 80 -12.34 -6.82 6.19
N ASP A 81 -12.18 -6.15 5.05
CA ASP A 81 -12.86 -6.46 3.80
C ASP A 81 -12.48 -7.83 3.24
N TRP A 82 -11.30 -8.36 3.57
CA TRP A 82 -10.86 -9.71 3.22
C TRP A 82 -11.79 -10.81 3.76
N THR A 83 -12.55 -10.55 4.83
CA THR A 83 -13.56 -11.47 5.40
C THR A 83 -14.90 -11.46 4.65
N ARG A 84 -15.08 -10.53 3.71
CA ARG A 84 -16.33 -10.27 2.96
C ARG A 84 -17.55 -9.99 3.84
N PRO A 85 -17.47 -9.06 4.81
CA PRO A 85 -18.53 -8.86 5.81
C PRO A 85 -19.74 -8.07 5.28
N GLY A 86 -19.73 -7.65 4.01
CA GLY A 86 -20.74 -6.79 3.40
C GLY A 86 -20.38 -5.30 3.47
N PHE A 87 -20.78 -4.54 2.45
CA PHE A 87 -20.34 -3.16 2.24
C PHE A 87 -20.61 -2.21 3.43
N LEU A 88 -21.78 -2.32 4.07
CA LEU A 88 -22.12 -1.50 5.24
C LEU A 88 -21.20 -1.77 6.43
N LYS A 89 -20.77 -3.02 6.62
CA LYS A 89 -19.89 -3.38 7.73
C LYS A 89 -18.47 -2.87 7.47
N ILE A 90 -18.00 -2.93 6.23
CA ILE A 90 -16.74 -2.32 5.79
C ILE A 90 -16.78 -0.80 6.05
N ALA A 91 -17.80 -0.11 5.53
CA ALA A 91 -17.95 1.33 5.69
C ALA A 91 -17.98 1.77 7.16
N ARG A 92 -18.78 1.07 7.98
CA ARG A 92 -18.89 1.35 9.42
C ARG A 92 -17.56 1.17 10.14
N THR A 93 -16.85 0.07 9.88
CA THR A 93 -15.56 -0.22 10.55
C THR A 93 -14.57 0.90 10.26
N VAL A 94 -14.43 1.30 8.99
CA VAL A 94 -13.54 2.40 8.63
C VAL A 94 -14.00 3.73 9.25
N ALA A 95 -15.29 4.04 9.21
CA ALA A 95 -15.85 5.27 9.75
C ALA A 95 -15.61 5.41 11.27
N GLU A 96 -15.74 4.31 12.02
CA GLU A 96 -15.60 4.31 13.48
C GLU A 96 -14.12 4.38 13.94
N GLU A 97 -13.19 3.85 13.14
CA GLU A 97 -11.77 3.76 13.52
C GLU A 97 -10.89 4.89 12.95
N THR A 98 -11.33 5.57 11.89
CA THR A 98 -10.53 6.61 11.22
C THR A 98 -10.35 7.85 12.10
N LYS A 99 -9.10 8.31 12.19
CA LYS A 99 -8.69 9.54 12.87
C LYS A 99 -7.72 10.35 12.01
N PRO A 100 -7.42 11.61 12.35
CA PRO A 100 -6.44 12.39 11.61
C PRO A 100 -5.09 11.67 11.55
N GLY A 101 -4.59 11.45 10.33
CA GLY A 101 -3.33 10.74 10.08
C GLY A 101 -3.46 9.24 9.82
N SER A 102 -4.68 8.68 9.82
CA SER A 102 -4.87 7.25 9.57
C SER A 102 -4.49 6.81 8.15
N ILE A 103 -3.96 5.59 8.05
CA ILE A 103 -3.78 4.81 6.83
C ILE A 103 -4.75 3.62 6.90
N ILE A 104 -5.67 3.56 5.94
CA ILE A 104 -6.72 2.55 5.86
C ILE A 104 -6.27 1.39 4.96
N LEU A 105 -6.39 0.14 5.44
CA LEU A 105 -6.16 -1.06 4.64
C LEU A 105 -7.45 -1.55 3.98
N MET A 106 -7.41 -1.69 2.65
CA MET A 106 -8.47 -2.26 1.82
C MET A 106 -7.84 -3.08 0.67
N HIS A 107 -8.63 -3.94 0.03
CA HIS A 107 -8.20 -4.86 -1.02
C HIS A 107 -9.09 -4.75 -2.27
N THR A 108 -8.47 -4.80 -3.45
CA THR A 108 -9.18 -4.70 -4.75
C THR A 108 -9.82 -6.01 -5.21
N LEU A 109 -9.48 -7.14 -4.57
CA LEU A 109 -9.99 -8.47 -4.93
C LEU A 109 -11.40 -8.77 -4.39
N ASN A 110 -11.95 -7.90 -3.53
CA ASN A 110 -13.30 -8.03 -3.00
C ASN A 110 -14.25 -7.04 -3.69
N PRO A 111 -15.27 -7.50 -4.44
CA PRO A 111 -16.29 -6.62 -5.03
C PRO A 111 -17.01 -5.72 -4.01
N GLN A 112 -17.19 -6.21 -2.78
CA GLN A 112 -17.83 -5.41 -1.72
C GLN A 112 -17.00 -4.16 -1.36
N THR A 113 -15.68 -4.21 -1.53
CA THR A 113 -14.81 -3.05 -1.33
C THR A 113 -15.12 -1.99 -2.38
N VAL A 114 -15.27 -2.39 -3.65
CA VAL A 114 -15.63 -1.48 -4.74
C VAL A 114 -16.98 -0.81 -4.49
N GLU A 115 -17.97 -1.58 -4.04
CA GLU A 115 -19.31 -1.07 -3.68
C GLU A 115 -19.26 -0.11 -2.48
N THR A 116 -18.31 -0.30 -1.56
CA THR A 116 -18.16 0.53 -0.36
C THR A 116 -17.56 1.90 -0.65
N LEU A 117 -16.64 1.99 -1.61
CA LEU A 117 -15.81 3.19 -1.83
C LEU A 117 -16.61 4.49 -2.01
N PRO A 118 -17.68 4.57 -2.84
CA PRO A 118 -18.40 5.84 -3.03
C PRO A 118 -18.97 6.41 -1.73
N VAL A 119 -19.65 5.58 -0.94
CA VAL A 119 -20.28 6.00 0.33
C VAL A 119 -19.22 6.32 1.38
N LEU A 120 -18.15 5.53 1.45
CA LEU A 120 -17.08 5.76 2.41
C LEU A 120 -16.34 7.07 2.13
N ILE A 121 -16.05 7.37 0.86
CA ILE A 121 -15.37 8.61 0.46
C ILE A 121 -16.24 9.82 0.81
N GLU A 122 -17.52 9.79 0.46
CA GLU A 122 -18.47 10.87 0.79
C GLU A 122 -18.54 11.10 2.30
N TYR A 123 -18.66 10.02 3.08
CA TYR A 123 -18.70 10.09 4.53
C TYR A 123 -17.43 10.73 5.12
N LEU A 124 -16.24 10.26 4.71
CA LEU A 124 -14.98 10.77 5.23
C LEU A 124 -14.78 12.25 4.86
N GLN A 125 -15.15 12.65 3.64
CA GLN A 125 -15.09 14.06 3.22
C GLN A 125 -16.07 14.94 4.00
N ALA A 126 -17.31 14.47 4.21
CA ALA A 126 -18.30 15.17 5.03
C ALA A 126 -17.87 15.31 6.49
N ALA A 127 -17.11 14.35 7.01
CA ALA A 127 -16.50 14.39 8.34
C ALA A 127 -15.25 15.31 8.42
N GLY A 128 -14.86 15.95 7.31
CA GLY A 128 -13.74 16.90 7.25
C GLY A 128 -12.38 16.28 6.96
N PHE A 129 -12.32 14.99 6.61
CA PHE A 129 -11.08 14.36 6.18
C PHE A 129 -10.74 14.72 4.74
N ARG A 130 -9.43 14.82 4.48
CA ARG A 130 -8.89 14.85 3.12
C ARG A 130 -8.22 13.52 2.83
N LEU A 131 -8.66 12.86 1.76
CA LEU A 131 -8.04 11.64 1.27
C LEU A 131 -6.83 12.02 0.44
N VAL A 132 -5.65 11.55 0.86
CA VAL A 132 -4.37 11.87 0.23
C VAL A 132 -3.55 10.61 0.00
N PRO A 133 -2.63 10.61 -0.98
CA PRO A 133 -1.63 9.56 -1.10
C PRO A 133 -0.75 9.45 0.16
N VAL A 134 -0.12 8.30 0.37
CA VAL A 134 0.81 8.07 1.50
C VAL A 134 2.03 8.99 1.40
N SER A 135 2.51 9.28 0.18
CA SER A 135 3.57 10.27 -0.04
C SER A 135 3.26 11.63 0.57
N GLU A 136 2.05 12.13 0.35
CA GLU A 136 1.62 13.41 0.87
C GLU A 136 1.43 13.35 2.39
N LEU A 137 0.78 12.29 2.90
CA LEU A 137 0.59 12.08 4.33
C LEU A 137 1.90 12.10 5.11
N LEU A 138 2.94 11.46 4.57
CA LEU A 138 4.25 11.33 5.22
C LEU A 138 5.25 12.41 4.80
N ASN A 139 4.87 13.31 3.89
CA ASN A 139 5.75 14.30 3.27
C ASN A 139 7.06 13.66 2.72
N ARG A 140 6.89 12.64 1.87
CA ARG A 140 7.98 11.87 1.23
C ARG A 140 7.69 11.66 -0.26
N PRO A 141 8.69 11.63 -1.14
CA PRO A 141 8.44 11.33 -2.55
C PRO A 141 7.99 9.89 -2.73
N ALA A 142 6.95 9.66 -3.54
CA ALA A 142 6.39 8.32 -3.78
C ALA A 142 7.39 7.31 -4.40
N TYR A 143 8.42 7.82 -5.09
CA TYR A 143 9.42 7.02 -5.80
C TYR A 143 10.83 7.34 -5.32
N LEU A 144 11.73 6.35 -5.39
CA LEU A 144 13.14 6.46 -5.04
C LEU A 144 13.93 7.24 -6.10
N ASP A 145 13.59 7.02 -7.37
CA ASP A 145 14.20 7.71 -8.50
C ASP A 145 13.22 8.83 -8.94
N THR A 146 13.68 10.07 -9.00
CA THR A 146 12.87 11.23 -9.40
C THR A 146 12.95 11.54 -10.90
N SER A 147 13.48 10.62 -11.70
CA SER A 147 13.47 10.76 -13.16
C SER A 147 12.07 10.46 -13.69
N PRO A 148 11.49 11.30 -14.57
CA PRO A 148 10.18 11.02 -15.14
C PRO A 148 10.21 9.67 -15.85
N PRO A 149 9.10 8.90 -15.83
CA PRO A 149 9.01 7.67 -16.60
C PRO A 149 9.27 7.98 -18.08
N PRO A 150 9.95 7.10 -18.83
CA PRO A 150 10.15 7.31 -20.25
C PRO A 150 8.80 7.45 -20.96
N PRO A 151 8.72 8.28 -22.03
CA PRO A 151 7.47 8.51 -22.78
C PRO A 151 6.79 7.21 -23.26
#